data_AF-A0A7Y1XHP5-F1
#
_entry.id   AF-A0A7Y1XHP5-F1
#
_cell.length_a   1.000
_cell.length_b   1.000
_cell.length_c   1.000
_cell.angle_alpha   90.00
_cell.angle_beta   90.00
_cell.angle_gamma   90.00
#
_symmetry.space_group_name_H-M   'P 1'
#
loop_
_entity.id
_entity.type
_entity.pdbx_description
1 polymer ?
#
loop_
_entity_poly.entity_id
_entity_poly.type
_entity_poly.pdbx_seq_one_letter_code
_entity_poly.pdbx_strand_id
1 'polypeptide(L)'
;MGVTRTRLFGALVACALLPVTVLSAVLPEERSDVMYHRYQGGGMEIDGPSVLVRKNFADKVSVSANYYVDNVSSASIDVITIKGASTYKEKRTEKSGDITYIEDDTVFNFGITDSKENDYDARSYRFDLSHTFFGDMTTVNAGFSIGDDDITRADGNNID
;
A
#
# COMPACT_ATOMS: atom_id res chain seq x y z
N MET A 1 20.96 59.84 -14.60
CA MET A 1 20.96 58.61 -13.77
C MET A 1 19.53 58.25 -13.31
N GLY A 2 18.58 57.97 -14.23
CA GLY A 2 17.16 57.77 -13.87
C GLY A 2 16.45 56.57 -14.47
N VAL A 3 17.04 55.86 -15.43
CA VAL A 3 16.32 54.85 -16.24
C VAL A 3 16.51 53.41 -15.70
N THR A 4 17.57 53.17 -14.93
CA THR A 4 17.93 51.82 -14.47
C THR A 4 17.00 51.28 -13.36
N ARG A 5 16.45 52.15 -12.51
CA ARG A 5 15.55 51.75 -11.41
C ARG A 5 14.17 51.30 -11.91
N THR A 6 13.61 51.99 -12.91
CA THR A 6 12.28 51.68 -13.46
C THR A 6 12.26 50.35 -14.22
N ARG A 7 13.36 50.00 -14.91
CA ARG A 7 13.48 48.70 -15.59
C ARG A 7 13.69 47.53 -14.63
N LEU A 8 14.44 47.73 -13.54
CA LEU A 8 14.54 46.73 -12.47
C LEU A 8 13.19 46.49 -11.80
N PHE A 9 12.42 47.55 -11.53
CA PHE A 9 11.08 47.42 -10.93
C PHE A 9 10.12 46.66 -11.85
N GLY A 10 10.13 46.96 -13.14
CA GLY A 10 9.30 46.24 -14.14
C GLY A 10 9.65 44.75 -14.26
N ALA A 11 10.94 44.40 -14.21
CA ALA A 11 11.38 43.00 -14.25
C ALA A 11 11.00 42.22 -12.97
N LEU A 12 11.04 42.88 -11.81
CA LEU A 12 10.68 42.27 -10.52
C LEU A 12 9.18 42.02 -10.40
N VAL A 13 8.35 42.94 -10.93
CA VAL A 13 6.89 42.76 -11.04
C VAL A 13 6.54 41.66 -12.06
N ALA A 14 7.24 41.57 -13.18
CA ALA A 14 7.01 40.53 -14.19
C ALA A 14 7.38 39.12 -13.69
N CYS A 15 8.42 38.99 -12.85
CA CYS A 15 8.80 37.71 -12.25
C CYS A 15 7.81 37.27 -11.15
N ALA A 16 7.19 38.21 -10.44
CA ALA A 16 6.15 37.95 -9.44
C ALA A 16 4.78 37.54 -10.04
N LEU A 17 4.59 37.74 -11.34
CA LEU A 17 3.37 37.39 -12.09
C LEU A 17 3.45 36.02 -12.77
N LEU A 18 4.54 35.26 -12.57
CA LEU A 18 4.61 33.89 -13.06
C LEU A 18 3.61 33.04 -12.25
N PRO A 19 2.64 32.35 -12.89
CA PRO A 19 1.67 31.53 -12.19
C PRO A 19 2.41 30.36 -11.53
N VAL A 20 2.49 30.39 -10.20
CA VAL A 20 2.82 29.21 -9.41
C VAL A 20 1.58 28.33 -9.45
N THR A 21 1.65 27.21 -10.18
CA THR A 21 0.61 26.19 -10.10
C THR A 21 0.71 25.55 -8.72
N VAL A 22 -0.28 25.81 -7.87
CA VAL A 22 -0.46 25.08 -6.61
C VAL A 22 -1.16 23.77 -6.99
N LEU A 23 -0.40 22.68 -7.06
CA LEU A 23 -0.92 21.33 -7.15
C LEU A 23 -0.97 20.82 -5.71
N SER A 24 -2.17 20.59 -5.20
CA SER A 24 -2.39 20.02 -3.87
C SER A 24 -2.27 18.51 -3.96
N ALA A 25 -1.81 17.88 -2.87
CA ALA A 25 -1.86 16.44 -2.75
C ALA A 25 -3.31 15.94 -2.95
N VAL A 26 -3.48 14.91 -3.77
CA VAL A 26 -4.81 14.39 -4.14
C VAL A 26 -5.06 13.08 -3.41
N LEU A 27 -6.30 12.88 -2.95
CA LEU A 27 -6.71 11.59 -2.38
C LEU A 27 -6.56 10.47 -3.41
N PRO A 28 -6.25 9.24 -2.95
CA PRO A 28 -6.32 8.08 -3.82
C PRO A 28 -7.70 7.96 -4.46
N GLU A 29 -7.77 7.45 -5.69
CA GLU A 29 -9.03 7.30 -6.42
C GLU A 29 -9.99 6.34 -5.69
N GLU A 30 -11.28 6.72 -5.62
CA GLU A 30 -12.34 5.83 -5.15
C GLU A 30 -12.47 4.63 -6.09
N ARG A 31 -12.52 3.42 -5.55
CA ARG A 31 -12.64 2.22 -6.37
C ARG A 31 -13.27 1.06 -5.61
N SER A 32 -13.96 0.20 -6.36
CA SER A 32 -14.53 -1.05 -5.86
C SER A 32 -14.15 -2.15 -6.83
N ASP A 33 -13.07 -2.85 -6.52
CA ASP A 33 -12.45 -3.80 -7.41
C ASP A 33 -12.67 -5.22 -6.89
N VAL A 34 -12.94 -6.13 -7.81
CA VAL A 34 -12.89 -7.57 -7.57
C VAL A 34 -11.94 -8.14 -8.59
N MET A 35 -10.96 -8.89 -8.11
CA MET A 35 -9.91 -9.50 -8.91
C MET A 35 -9.83 -10.99 -8.58
N TYR A 36 -9.56 -11.80 -9.59
CA TYR A 36 -9.05 -13.15 -9.40
C TYR A 36 -7.65 -13.20 -9.98
N HIS A 37 -6.68 -13.70 -9.22
CA HIS A 37 -5.33 -13.94 -9.69
C HIS A 37 -5.06 -15.43 -9.78
N ARG A 38 -4.23 -15.80 -10.76
CA ARG A 38 -3.70 -17.16 -10.89
C ARG A 38 -2.34 -17.12 -11.55
N TYR A 39 -1.41 -17.85 -10.97
CA TYR A 39 -0.08 -18.10 -11.48
C TYR A 39 0.19 -19.60 -11.47
N GLN A 40 0.83 -20.11 -12.52
CA GLN A 40 1.27 -21.49 -12.60
C GLN A 40 2.67 -21.55 -13.21
N GLY A 41 3.64 -22.01 -12.44
CA GLY A 41 5.04 -22.05 -12.87
C GLY A 41 5.96 -22.68 -11.82
N GLY A 42 7.02 -23.34 -12.27
CA GLY A 42 8.06 -23.88 -11.37
C GLY A 42 7.59 -24.97 -10.39
N GLY A 43 6.53 -25.72 -10.73
CA GLY A 43 5.93 -26.70 -9.81
C GLY A 43 5.03 -26.09 -8.73
N MET A 44 4.71 -24.80 -8.88
CA MET A 44 3.83 -24.06 -7.98
C MET A 44 2.60 -23.53 -8.72
N GLU A 45 1.48 -23.54 -8.02
CA GLU A 45 0.24 -22.87 -8.41
C GLU A 45 -0.19 -21.94 -7.28
N ILE A 46 -0.43 -20.68 -7.63
CA ILE A 46 -0.87 -19.64 -6.70
C ILE A 46 -2.14 -19.03 -7.26
N ASP A 47 -3.22 -19.03 -6.49
CA ASP A 47 -4.48 -18.45 -6.96
C ASP A 47 -5.39 -17.96 -5.85
N GLY A 48 -6.27 -17.02 -6.18
CA GLY A 48 -7.35 -16.64 -5.29
C GLY A 48 -8.06 -15.34 -5.65
N PRO A 49 -9.16 -15.04 -4.96
CA PRO A 49 -9.88 -13.78 -5.09
C PRO A 49 -9.23 -12.66 -4.27
N SER A 50 -9.43 -11.43 -4.72
CA SER A 50 -9.17 -10.20 -3.98
C SER A 50 -10.31 -9.23 -4.18
N VAL A 51 -10.69 -8.54 -3.11
CA VAL A 51 -11.70 -7.49 -3.13
C VAL A 51 -11.12 -6.26 -2.46
N LEU A 52 -11.32 -5.10 -3.08
CA LEU A 52 -10.93 -3.82 -2.52
C LEU A 52 -12.07 -2.84 -2.65
N VAL A 53 -12.35 -2.12 -1.56
CA VAL A 53 -13.28 -1.00 -1.57
C VAL A 53 -12.59 0.21 -0.98
N ARG A 54 -12.64 1.34 -1.67
CA ARG A 54 -12.14 2.63 -1.22
C ARG A 54 -13.18 3.71 -1.45
N LYS A 55 -13.39 4.54 -0.44
CA LYS A 55 -14.31 5.67 -0.46
C LYS A 55 -13.64 6.91 0.10
N ASN A 56 -13.84 8.02 -0.59
CA ASN A 56 -13.38 9.33 -0.20
C ASN A 56 -14.54 10.09 0.45
N PHE A 57 -14.22 10.84 1.49
CA PHE A 57 -15.13 11.70 2.22
C PHE A 57 -14.63 13.13 2.10
N ALA A 58 -15.39 13.91 1.32
CA ALA A 58 -14.93 15.20 0.80
C ALA A 58 -13.55 15.05 0.11
N ASP A 59 -12.77 16.13 0.13
CA ASP A 59 -11.46 16.17 -0.52
C ASP A 59 -10.31 15.95 0.47
N LYS A 60 -10.60 15.44 1.68
CA LYS A 60 -9.60 15.32 2.77
C LYS A 60 -9.39 13.92 3.33
N VAL A 61 -10.38 13.05 3.31
CA VAL A 61 -10.28 11.72 3.94
C VAL A 61 -10.57 10.63 2.91
N SER A 62 -9.77 9.58 2.89
CA SER A 62 -10.01 8.34 2.15
C SER A 62 -9.97 7.16 3.11
N VAL A 63 -10.96 6.28 3.03
CA VAL A 63 -11.00 5.03 3.79
C VAL A 63 -11.03 3.87 2.81
N SER A 64 -10.17 2.88 3.01
CA SER A 64 -10.21 1.64 2.25
C SER A 64 -10.21 0.39 3.12
N ALA A 65 -10.81 -0.66 2.58
CA ALA A 65 -10.74 -2.02 3.10
C ALA A 65 -10.36 -2.94 1.95
N ASN A 66 -9.51 -3.92 2.24
CA ASN A 66 -9.10 -4.95 1.31
C ASN A 66 -9.21 -6.34 1.95
N TYR A 67 -9.61 -7.30 1.14
CA TYR A 67 -9.69 -8.70 1.48
C TYR A 67 -8.99 -9.48 0.38
N TYR A 68 -7.87 -10.11 0.70
CA TYR A 68 -7.02 -10.83 -0.24
C TYR A 68 -6.89 -12.29 0.18
N VAL A 69 -7.07 -13.21 -0.77
CA VAL A 69 -6.85 -14.63 -0.56
C VAL A 69 -5.88 -15.15 -1.60
N ASP A 70 -4.90 -15.91 -1.14
CA ASP A 70 -3.96 -16.67 -1.94
C ASP A 70 -3.86 -18.10 -1.41
N ASN A 71 -4.10 -19.04 -2.31
CA ASN A 71 -3.84 -20.44 -2.10
C ASN A 71 -2.53 -20.74 -2.80
N VAL A 72 -1.55 -21.22 -2.06
CA VAL A 72 -0.27 -21.65 -2.59
C VAL A 72 -0.23 -23.17 -2.54
N SER A 73 0.00 -23.78 -3.69
CA SER A 73 0.34 -25.19 -3.77
C SER A 73 1.69 -25.34 -4.42
N SER A 74 2.57 -26.12 -3.79
CA SER A 74 3.92 -26.34 -4.26
C SER A 74 4.31 -27.80 -4.06
N ALA A 75 5.06 -28.34 -5.01
CA ALA A 75 5.78 -29.57 -4.83
C ALA A 75 7.20 -29.39 -5.37
N SER A 76 8.20 -29.65 -4.54
CA SER A 76 9.59 -29.68 -5.02
C SER A 76 9.78 -30.82 -6.01
N ILE A 77 10.74 -30.69 -6.93
CA ILE A 77 11.06 -31.73 -7.94
C ILE A 77 11.37 -33.08 -7.27
N ASP A 78 12.02 -33.06 -6.11
CA ASP A 78 12.32 -34.26 -5.32
C ASP A 78 11.07 -34.89 -4.69
N VAL A 79 10.04 -34.10 -4.36
CA VAL A 79 8.74 -34.57 -3.85
C VAL A 79 7.86 -35.12 -4.98
N ILE A 80 7.90 -34.52 -6.17
CA ILE A 80 7.17 -35.02 -7.35
C ILE A 80 7.75 -36.37 -7.83
N THR A 81 9.06 -36.57 -7.69
CA THR A 81 9.74 -37.80 -8.12
C THR A 81 9.60 -38.96 -7.13
N ILE A 82 9.33 -38.70 -5.85
CA ILE A 82 8.98 -39.74 -4.86
C ILE A 82 7.49 -40.07 -4.99
N LYS A 83 7.19 -41.26 -5.56
CA LYS A 83 5.81 -41.78 -5.60
C LYS A 83 5.23 -41.88 -4.19
N GLY A 84 4.33 -40.96 -3.85
CA GLY A 84 3.57 -40.96 -2.59
C GLY A 84 3.83 -39.77 -1.66
N ALA A 85 4.73 -38.84 -2.00
CA ALA A 85 4.90 -37.63 -1.21
C ALA A 85 3.75 -36.64 -1.48
N SER A 86 3.19 -36.05 -0.43
CA SER A 86 2.04 -35.14 -0.52
C SER A 86 2.47 -33.74 -0.96
N THR A 87 1.73 -33.15 -1.91
CA THR A 87 1.86 -31.74 -2.30
C THR A 87 1.62 -30.84 -1.09
N TYR A 88 2.47 -29.83 -0.90
CA TYR A 88 2.25 -28.80 0.11
C TYR A 88 1.10 -27.89 -0.34
N LYS A 89 0.19 -27.59 0.58
CA LYS A 89 -0.92 -26.66 0.35
C LYS A 89 -1.05 -25.72 1.53
N GLU A 90 -1.10 -24.44 1.21
CA GLU A 90 -1.21 -23.35 2.16
C GLU A 90 -2.25 -22.37 1.67
N LYS A 91 -2.99 -21.78 2.59
CA LYS A 91 -3.96 -20.76 2.28
C LYS A 91 -3.74 -19.58 3.21
N ARG A 92 -3.46 -18.43 2.62
CA ARG A 92 -3.37 -17.18 3.33
C ARG A 92 -4.58 -16.31 3.04
N THR A 93 -5.10 -15.71 4.11
CA THR A 93 -6.22 -14.77 4.07
C THR A 93 -5.77 -13.50 4.75
N GLU A 94 -5.60 -12.45 3.96
CA GLU A 94 -5.21 -11.13 4.44
C GLU A 94 -6.40 -10.18 4.41
N LYS A 95 -6.55 -9.41 5.48
CA LYS A 95 -7.49 -8.32 5.60
C LYS A 95 -6.70 -7.07 5.92
N SER A 96 -6.90 -6.01 5.18
CA SER A 96 -6.29 -4.72 5.50
C SER A 96 -7.31 -3.60 5.45
N GLY A 97 -7.03 -2.57 6.23
CA GLY A 97 -7.81 -1.34 6.26
C GLY A 97 -6.88 -0.16 6.35
N ASP A 98 -7.15 0.89 5.57
CA ASP A 98 -6.36 2.10 5.57
C ASP A 98 -7.26 3.33 5.71
N ILE A 99 -6.75 4.32 6.42
CA ILE A 99 -7.30 5.67 6.51
C ILE A 99 -6.21 6.64 6.06
N THR A 100 -6.49 7.37 4.99
CA THR A 100 -5.63 8.42 4.47
C THR A 100 -6.26 9.77 4.74
N TYR A 101 -5.49 10.71 5.28
CA TYR A 101 -5.89 12.10 5.51
C TYR A 101 -4.92 13.03 4.78
N ILE A 102 -5.45 14.05 4.10
CA ILE A 102 -4.64 15.05 3.39
C ILE A 102 -4.88 16.44 3.97
N GLU A 103 -3.79 17.14 4.20
CA GLU A 103 -3.76 18.58 4.48
C GLU A 103 -2.69 19.23 3.59
N ASP A 104 -3.14 20.07 2.66
CA ASP A 104 -2.30 20.76 1.66
C ASP A 104 -1.45 19.81 0.82
N ASP A 105 -0.14 19.79 1.08
CA ASP A 105 0.87 18.97 0.41
C ASP A 105 1.32 17.78 1.29
N THR A 106 0.65 17.59 2.43
CA THR A 106 0.94 16.52 3.40
C THR A 106 -0.14 15.45 3.37
N VAL A 107 0.30 14.20 3.23
CA VAL A 107 -0.55 13.01 3.31
C VAL A 107 -0.15 12.21 4.54
N PHE A 108 -1.12 11.93 5.40
CA PHE A 108 -1.01 11.00 6.52
C PHE A 108 -1.74 9.73 6.17
N ASN A 109 -1.13 8.58 6.44
CA ASN A 109 -1.77 7.29 6.22
C ASN A 109 -1.61 6.41 7.47
N PHE A 110 -2.71 5.84 7.91
CA PHE A 110 -2.73 4.81 8.94
C PHE A 110 -3.29 3.53 8.34
N GLY A 111 -2.61 2.40 8.57
CA GLY A 111 -3.00 1.10 8.06
C GLY A 111 -2.98 0.03 9.14
N ILE A 112 -3.90 -0.92 9.04
CA ILE A 112 -3.86 -2.17 9.79
C ILE A 112 -3.94 -3.33 8.80
N THR A 113 -3.16 -4.38 9.04
CA THR A 113 -3.19 -5.61 8.26
C THR A 113 -3.23 -6.80 9.20
N ASP A 114 -4.21 -7.68 8.99
CA ASP A 114 -4.34 -9.00 9.60
C ASP A 114 -4.11 -10.06 8.52
N SER A 115 -3.12 -10.92 8.69
CA SER A 115 -2.86 -12.07 7.82
C SER A 115 -3.03 -13.36 8.63
N LYS A 116 -3.78 -14.31 8.08
CA LYS A 116 -3.96 -15.65 8.66
C LYS A 116 -3.54 -16.71 7.67
N GLU A 117 -2.67 -17.60 8.10
CA GLU A 117 -2.13 -18.74 7.36
C GLU A 117 -2.42 -20.04 8.13
N ASN A 118 -1.95 -21.17 7.63
CA ASN A 118 -2.25 -22.47 8.25
C ASN A 118 -1.52 -22.67 9.59
N ASP A 119 -0.34 -22.07 9.74
CA ASP A 119 0.56 -22.22 10.88
C ASP A 119 1.13 -20.88 11.35
N TYR A 120 0.61 -19.77 10.84
CA TYR A 120 1.10 -18.43 11.15
C TYR A 120 -0.03 -17.41 11.12
N ASP A 121 -0.12 -16.60 12.17
CA ASP A 121 -1.01 -15.46 12.27
C ASP A 121 -0.14 -14.20 12.45
N ALA A 122 -0.41 -13.15 11.69
CA ALA A 122 0.33 -11.89 11.80
C ALA A 122 -0.61 -10.69 11.79
N ARG A 123 -0.32 -9.72 12.67
CA ARG A 123 -1.01 -8.43 12.70
C ARG A 123 0.00 -7.31 12.68
N SER A 124 -0.17 -6.37 11.76
CA SER A 124 0.67 -5.17 11.69
C SER A 124 -0.14 -3.88 11.69
N TYR A 125 0.45 -2.85 12.29
CA TYR A 125 -0.02 -1.48 12.24
C TYR A 125 1.05 -0.63 11.55
N ARG A 126 0.61 0.29 10.71
CA ARG A 126 1.48 1.14 9.92
C ARG A 126 1.02 2.59 10.03
N PHE A 127 1.99 3.48 10.13
CA PHE A 127 1.77 4.92 10.00
C PHE A 127 2.80 5.50 9.02
N ASP A 128 2.32 6.28 8.06
CA ASP A 128 3.14 6.94 7.06
C ASP A 128 2.77 8.42 6.94
N LEU A 129 3.79 9.20 6.61
CA LEU A 129 3.73 10.61 6.30
C LEU A 129 4.46 10.84 4.98
N SER A 130 3.80 11.52 4.05
CA SER A 130 4.37 12.00 2.80
C SER A 130 4.17 13.50 2.70
N HIS A 131 5.20 14.24 2.31
CA HIS A 131 5.11 15.67 2.04
C HIS A 131 5.80 16.03 0.73
N THR A 132 5.14 16.82 -0.11
CA THR A 132 5.69 17.31 -1.37
C THR A 132 6.19 18.75 -1.26
N PHE A 133 7.30 19.04 -1.93
CA PHE A 133 7.92 20.36 -1.99
C PHE A 133 8.12 20.78 -3.45
N PHE A 134 8.27 22.10 -3.66
CA PHE A 134 8.64 22.69 -4.96
C PHE A 134 7.67 22.34 -6.09
N GLY A 135 6.37 22.31 -5.82
CA GLY A 135 5.34 21.93 -6.81
C GLY A 135 5.49 20.46 -7.24
N ASP A 136 5.54 19.57 -6.26
CA ASP A 136 5.68 18.11 -6.42
C ASP A 136 6.98 17.61 -7.06
N MET A 137 8.01 18.47 -7.18
CA MET A 137 9.32 18.04 -7.70
C MET A 137 10.12 17.20 -6.70
N THR A 138 9.85 17.34 -5.41
CA THR A 138 10.51 16.57 -4.35
C THR A 138 9.47 16.05 -3.37
N THR A 139 9.47 14.74 -3.13
CA THR A 139 8.63 14.11 -2.10
C THR A 139 9.51 13.53 -1.00
N VAL A 140 9.20 13.84 0.25
CA VAL A 140 9.79 13.17 1.41
C VAL A 140 8.74 12.25 2.04
N ASN A 141 9.11 10.99 2.21
CA ASN A 141 8.28 9.98 2.84
C ASN A 141 8.97 9.50 4.12
N ALA A 142 8.21 9.38 5.19
CA ALA A 142 8.64 8.77 6.44
C ALA A 142 7.52 7.87 6.96
N GLY A 143 7.87 6.73 7.54
CA GLY A 143 6.87 5.83 8.10
C GLY A 143 7.50 4.86 9.08
N PHE A 144 6.64 4.28 9.92
CA PHE A 144 7.01 3.17 10.79
C PHE A 144 5.89 2.14 10.80
N SER A 145 6.27 0.89 11.05
CA SER A 145 5.33 -0.21 11.23
C SER A 145 5.74 -1.02 12.44
N ILE A 146 4.73 -1.58 13.10
CA ILE A 146 4.91 -2.53 14.19
C ILE A 146 4.07 -3.76 13.86
N GLY A 147 4.62 -4.94 14.12
CA GLY A 147 3.98 -6.22 13.87
C GLY A 147 4.01 -7.09 15.12
N ASP A 148 2.99 -7.90 15.27
CA ASP A 148 2.86 -8.95 16.26
C ASP A 148 2.52 -10.24 15.52
N ASP A 149 3.31 -11.28 15.76
CA ASP A 149 3.32 -12.49 14.96
C ASP A 149 3.24 -13.71 15.88
N ASP A 150 2.29 -14.60 15.59
CA ASP A 150 2.06 -15.85 16.30
C ASP A 150 2.35 -17.03 15.36
N ILE A 151 3.36 -17.83 15.72
CA ILE A 151 3.69 -19.06 15.01
C ILE A 151 3.02 -20.23 15.73
N THR A 152 2.20 -20.98 14.99
CA THR A 152 1.49 -22.16 15.47
C THR A 152 1.95 -23.40 14.71
N ARG A 153 1.55 -24.59 15.16
CA ARG A 153 1.72 -25.80 14.35
C ARG A 153 0.61 -25.86 13.31
N ALA A 154 0.90 -26.32 12.10
CA ALA A 154 -0.10 -26.56 11.04
C ALA A 154 -1.28 -27.49 11.47
N ASP A 155 -1.06 -28.27 12.53
CA ASP A 155 -1.98 -29.21 13.18
C ASP A 155 -2.80 -28.60 14.35
N GLY A 156 -2.66 -27.30 14.66
CA GLY A 156 -3.56 -26.55 15.53
C GLY A 156 -3.37 -26.73 17.05
N ASN A 157 -2.26 -27.33 17.49
CA ASN A 157 -1.91 -27.41 18.92
C ASN A 157 -0.92 -26.31 19.31
N ASN A 158 -1.29 -25.49 20.30
CA ASN A 158 -0.40 -24.51 20.93
C ASN A 158 0.79 -25.20 21.62
N ILE A 159 1.94 -24.54 21.58
CA ILE A 159 3.14 -24.93 22.30
C ILE A 159 3.18 -24.07 23.56
N ASP A 160 2.72 -24.62 24.68
CA ASP A 160 2.96 -24.06 26.03
C ASP A 160 4.39 -24.39 26.50
#